data_AF-A0A3N7HGH8-F1
#
_entry.id   AF-A0A3N7HGH8-F1
#
_cell.length_a   1.000
_cell.length_b   1.000
_cell.length_c   1.000
_cell.angle_alpha   90.00
_cell.angle_beta   90.00
_cell.angle_gamma   90.00
#
_symmetry.space_group_name_H-M   'P 1'
#
loop_
_entity.id
_entity.type
_entity.pdbx_description
1 polymer ?
#
loop_
_entity_poly.entity_id
_entity_poly.type
_entity_poly.pdbx_seq_one_letter_code
_entity_poly.pdbx_strand_id
1 'polypeptide(L)'
;MDIPDGPRVVHAISVGHPQQVHYTYDLDNGSLFQVWRGGFLDATPMWNNRGNGTSRILGSPIHFGVPSPAIAKLTAIDARWPTDTTGTNYKPNGYAMDSQDLPTFRYRIYGQQVEDAIRPLANGGGFSRTVNVTGDVDGLYLRLAVSPTITDQGKGVFLIGDNAWFLQLEETGKGKPFVRDGQAGQELLVPITSMIRYSIIF
;
A
#
# COMPACT_ATOMS: atom_id res chain seq x y z
N MET A 1 8.26 -5.15 -12.09
CA MET A 1 6.85 -5.28 -12.49
C MET A 1 6.42 -3.98 -13.13
N ASP A 2 5.82 -4.06 -14.31
CA ASP A 2 5.42 -2.87 -15.07
C ASP A 2 4.02 -2.41 -14.63
N ILE A 3 3.87 -1.10 -14.37
CA ILE A 3 2.57 -0.46 -14.12
C ILE A 3 2.11 0.17 -15.44
N PRO A 4 0.83 0.00 -15.86
CA PRO A 4 0.32 0.67 -17.05
C PRO A 4 0.57 2.18 -17.00
N ASP A 5 1.16 2.72 -18.07
CA ASP A 5 1.51 4.14 -18.21
C ASP A 5 2.36 4.72 -17.06
N GLY A 6 3.03 3.84 -16.29
CA GLY A 6 3.79 4.18 -15.10
C GLY A 6 5.23 3.66 -15.14
N PRO A 7 6.02 3.94 -14.09
CA PRO A 7 7.37 3.42 -13.98
C PRO A 7 7.37 1.91 -13.71
N ARG A 8 8.48 1.27 -14.04
CA ARG A 8 8.75 -0.10 -13.60
C ARG A 8 9.13 -0.12 -12.12
N VAL A 9 8.42 -0.94 -11.34
CA VAL A 9 8.81 -1.27 -9.96
C VAL A 9 9.85 -2.37 -10.00
N VAL A 10 11.08 -2.06 -9.59
CA VAL A 10 12.23 -2.98 -9.74
C VAL A 10 12.45 -3.87 -8.51
N HIS A 11 12.06 -3.44 -7.31
CA HIS A 11 12.12 -4.24 -6.07
C HIS A 11 10.71 -4.61 -5.59
N ALA A 12 10.02 -5.43 -6.36
CA ALA A 12 8.65 -5.85 -6.07
C ALA A 12 8.59 -7.28 -5.50
N ILE A 13 7.78 -7.48 -4.46
CA ILE A 13 7.35 -8.81 -4.00
C ILE A 13 5.86 -8.96 -4.28
N SER A 14 5.50 -9.98 -5.06
CA SER A 14 4.11 -10.37 -5.24
C SER A 14 3.77 -11.51 -4.29
N VAL A 15 2.62 -11.41 -3.64
CA VAL A 15 2.15 -12.38 -2.66
C VAL A 15 0.83 -12.94 -3.14
N GLY A 16 0.77 -14.26 -3.29
CA GLY A 16 -0.41 -14.97 -3.75
C GLY A 16 -1.14 -15.67 -2.61
N HIS A 17 -2.46 -15.72 -2.69
CA HIS A 17 -3.28 -16.42 -1.69
C HIS A 17 -4.23 -17.45 -2.31
N PRO A 18 -4.50 -18.60 -1.65
CA PRO A 18 -5.42 -19.63 -2.15
C PRO A 18 -6.86 -19.15 -2.40
N GLN A 19 -7.29 -18.06 -1.76
CA GLN A 19 -8.60 -17.42 -2.02
C GLN A 19 -8.63 -16.59 -3.32
N GLN A 20 -7.60 -16.71 -4.18
CA GLN A 20 -7.49 -15.99 -5.45
C GLN A 20 -7.53 -14.47 -5.31
N VAL A 21 -7.04 -13.95 -4.18
CA VAL A 21 -6.71 -12.54 -3.98
C VAL A 21 -5.22 -12.40 -3.82
N HIS A 22 -4.63 -11.45 -4.53
CA HIS A 22 -3.19 -11.29 -4.60
C HIS A 22 -2.82 -9.82 -4.54
N TYR A 23 -1.58 -9.54 -4.18
CA TYR A 23 -1.06 -8.17 -4.15
C TYR A 23 0.41 -8.11 -4.53
N THR A 24 0.88 -6.90 -4.87
CA THR A 24 2.30 -6.63 -5.04
C THR A 24 2.74 -5.45 -4.16
N TYR A 25 3.84 -5.67 -3.46
CA TYR A 25 4.46 -4.74 -2.53
C TYR A 25 5.76 -4.21 -3.12
N ASP A 26 5.96 -2.90 -3.01
CA ASP A 26 7.19 -2.21 -3.39
C ASP A 26 8.12 -2.07 -2.18
N LEU A 27 9.26 -2.74 -2.23
CA LEU A 27 10.26 -2.74 -1.18
C LEU A 27 11.07 -1.44 -1.12
N ASP A 28 11.11 -0.64 -2.18
CA ASP A 28 11.82 0.64 -2.17
C ASP A 28 11.02 1.73 -1.43
N ASN A 29 9.70 1.57 -1.36
CA ASN A 29 8.79 2.58 -0.81
C ASN A 29 7.97 2.10 0.41
N GLY A 30 8.07 0.83 0.79
CA GLY A 30 7.24 0.25 1.86
C GLY A 30 5.75 0.37 1.51
N SER A 31 5.41 0.13 0.24
CA SER A 31 4.13 0.53 -0.34
C SER A 31 3.43 -0.63 -1.03
N LEU A 32 2.16 -0.83 -0.67
CA LEU A 32 1.23 -1.67 -1.44
C LEU A 32 0.75 -0.84 -2.64
N PHE A 33 1.06 -1.25 -3.87
CA PHE A 33 0.72 -0.46 -5.06
C PHE A 33 -0.30 -1.10 -5.99
N GLN A 34 -0.61 -2.39 -5.80
CA GLN A 34 -1.67 -3.04 -6.55
C GLN A 34 -2.21 -4.29 -5.86
N VAL A 35 -3.47 -4.58 -6.14
CA VAL A 35 -4.21 -5.77 -5.68
C VAL A 35 -5.03 -6.33 -6.83
N TRP A 36 -5.32 -7.63 -6.85
CA TRP A 36 -6.16 -8.23 -7.88
C TRP A 36 -6.83 -9.53 -7.45
N ARG A 37 -7.81 -9.96 -8.26
CA ARG A 37 -8.47 -11.27 -8.16
C ARG A 37 -8.08 -12.19 -9.32
N GLY A 38 -8.17 -13.50 -9.10
CA GLY A 38 -8.05 -14.52 -10.14
C GLY A 38 -6.74 -15.30 -10.07
N GLY A 39 -6.08 -15.47 -11.21
CA GLY A 39 -4.77 -16.10 -11.30
C GLY A 39 -3.67 -15.23 -10.67
N PHE A 40 -2.58 -15.85 -10.22
CA PHE A 40 -1.50 -15.14 -9.55
C PHE A 40 -0.62 -14.38 -10.56
N LEU A 41 0.43 -15.00 -11.09
CA LEU A 41 1.37 -14.38 -12.02
C LEU A 41 1.76 -15.32 -13.16
N ASP A 42 1.97 -14.75 -14.33
CA ASP A 42 2.74 -15.35 -15.41
C ASP A 42 4.20 -14.85 -15.35
N ALA A 43 5.10 -15.74 -14.92
CA ALA A 43 6.53 -15.46 -14.88
C ALA A 43 7.26 -15.86 -16.18
N THR A 44 6.56 -16.38 -17.19
CA THR A 44 7.14 -16.83 -18.47
C THR A 44 8.02 -15.76 -19.15
N PRO A 45 7.61 -14.48 -19.22
CA PRO A 45 8.42 -13.44 -19.86
C PRO A 45 9.79 -13.21 -19.20
N MET A 46 9.99 -13.66 -17.95
CA MET A 46 11.25 -13.46 -17.22
C MET A 46 12.32 -14.48 -17.63
N TRP A 47 11.93 -15.67 -18.10
CA TRP A 47 12.87 -16.74 -18.43
C TRP A 47 12.85 -17.15 -19.91
N ASN A 48 11.76 -16.91 -20.62
CA ASN A 48 11.61 -17.19 -22.04
C ASN A 48 11.88 -15.91 -22.87
N ASN A 49 12.81 -15.96 -23.83
CA ASN A 49 13.22 -14.83 -24.67
C ASN A 49 13.55 -13.56 -23.85
N ARG A 50 14.52 -13.70 -22.94
CA ARG A 50 14.94 -12.83 -21.82
C ARG A 50 15.43 -11.41 -22.20
N GLY A 51 14.68 -10.68 -23.02
CA GLY A 51 14.86 -9.25 -23.20
C GLY A 51 14.44 -8.48 -21.94
N ASN A 52 13.62 -7.44 -22.11
CA ASN A 52 13.18 -6.59 -21.01
C ASN A 52 11.92 -7.10 -20.27
N GLY A 53 11.73 -8.43 -20.21
CA GLY A 53 10.50 -9.05 -19.73
C GLY A 53 10.33 -9.02 -18.20
N THR A 54 9.09 -8.80 -17.74
CA THR A 54 8.71 -8.87 -16.32
C THR A 54 7.53 -9.82 -16.11
N SER A 55 7.34 -10.29 -14.88
CA SER A 55 6.15 -11.08 -14.51
C SER A 55 4.88 -10.27 -14.75
N ARG A 56 3.84 -10.93 -15.30
CA ARG A 56 2.54 -10.31 -15.61
C ARG A 56 1.46 -10.84 -14.67
N ILE A 57 0.50 -9.98 -14.34
CA ILE A 57 -0.66 -10.35 -13.53
C ILE A 57 -1.62 -11.22 -14.34
N LEU A 58 -2.14 -12.28 -13.74
CA LEU A 58 -3.16 -13.16 -14.33
C LEU A 58 -4.56 -12.82 -13.77
N GLY A 59 -4.99 -11.58 -13.94
CA GLY A 59 -6.27 -11.10 -13.42
C GLY A 59 -6.51 -9.64 -13.77
N SER A 60 -7.50 -9.02 -13.13
CA SER A 60 -7.81 -7.60 -13.29
C SER A 60 -7.26 -6.82 -12.10
N PRO A 61 -6.12 -6.12 -12.25
CA PRO A 61 -5.53 -5.36 -11.16
C PRO A 61 -6.23 -4.04 -10.91
N ILE A 62 -6.30 -3.69 -9.63
CA ILE A 62 -6.51 -2.33 -9.17
C ILE A 62 -5.14 -1.78 -8.81
N HIS A 63 -4.76 -0.69 -9.46
CA HIS A 63 -3.52 0.02 -9.17
C HIS A 63 -3.82 1.20 -8.23
N PHE A 64 -2.98 1.39 -7.21
CA PHE A 64 -3.10 2.49 -6.24
C PHE A 64 -2.27 3.72 -6.64
N GLY A 65 -1.99 3.86 -7.93
CA GLY A 65 -1.15 4.91 -8.51
C GLY A 65 0.34 4.53 -8.57
N VAL A 66 1.17 5.54 -8.81
CA VAL A 66 2.63 5.38 -8.84
C VAL A 66 3.14 5.13 -7.41
N PRO A 67 3.96 4.08 -7.17
CA PRO A 67 4.52 3.82 -5.87
C PRO A 67 5.34 5.01 -5.36
N SER A 68 5.14 5.30 -4.08
CA SER A 68 5.88 6.29 -3.31
C SER A 68 5.73 5.90 -1.84
N PRO A 69 6.49 6.50 -0.90
CA PRO A 69 6.49 6.06 0.49
C PRO A 69 5.09 5.97 1.08
N ALA A 70 4.74 4.86 1.74
CA ALA A 70 3.44 4.74 2.41
C ALA A 70 3.34 5.68 3.63
N ILE A 71 4.47 5.95 4.27
CA ILE A 71 4.58 6.81 5.45
C ILE A 71 5.42 8.03 5.10
N ALA A 72 4.98 9.20 5.53
CA ALA A 72 5.72 10.46 5.40
C ALA A 72 5.66 11.26 6.69
N LYS A 73 6.68 12.08 6.93
CA LYS A 73 6.62 13.15 7.93
C LYS A 73 6.12 14.42 7.25
N LEU A 74 5.06 15.03 7.78
CA LEU A 74 4.52 16.29 7.25
C LEU A 74 4.91 17.44 8.17
N THR A 75 5.53 18.48 7.61
CA THR A 75 5.84 19.73 8.33
C THR A 75 4.65 20.68 8.40
N ALA A 76 3.70 20.53 7.48
CA ALA A 76 2.42 21.22 7.43
C ALA A 76 1.38 20.29 6.79
N ILE A 77 0.09 20.52 7.06
CA ILE A 77 -1.00 19.64 6.60
C ILE A 77 -1.17 19.62 5.08
N ASP A 78 -0.62 20.61 4.38
CA ASP A 78 -0.62 20.79 2.93
C ASP A 78 0.75 20.50 2.29
N ALA A 79 1.74 20.06 3.09
CA ALA A 79 3.06 19.71 2.59
C ALA A 79 2.94 18.55 1.56
N ARG A 80 3.66 18.68 0.45
CA ARG A 80 3.66 17.69 -0.64
C ARG A 80 4.06 16.31 -0.12
N TRP A 81 3.36 15.27 -0.57
CA TRP A 81 3.76 13.91 -0.30
C TRP A 81 5.08 13.60 -1.03
N PRO A 82 6.06 12.95 -0.36
CA PRO A 82 7.32 12.59 -1.01
C PRO A 82 7.08 11.61 -2.16
N THR A 83 7.83 11.77 -3.26
CA THR A 83 7.74 10.89 -4.43
C THR A 83 8.63 9.66 -4.32
N ASP A 84 9.64 9.70 -3.44
CA ASP A 84 10.58 8.62 -3.18
C ASP A 84 11.01 8.62 -1.69
N THR A 85 11.90 7.71 -1.32
CA THR A 85 12.44 7.62 0.04
C THR A 85 13.68 8.48 0.29
N THR A 86 14.01 9.42 -0.59
CA THR A 86 15.20 10.26 -0.42
C THR A 86 15.02 11.14 0.83
N GLY A 87 16.04 11.16 1.70
CA GLY A 87 16.02 11.95 2.94
C GLY A 87 15.16 11.36 4.07
N THR A 88 14.56 10.18 3.89
CA THR A 88 13.73 9.55 4.93
C THR A 88 14.50 8.53 5.78
N ASN A 89 15.76 8.24 5.45
CA ASN A 89 16.54 7.13 6.02
C ASN A 89 15.81 5.78 5.88
N TYR A 90 15.07 5.60 4.78
CA TYR A 90 14.36 4.35 4.52
C TYR A 90 15.34 3.18 4.40
N LYS A 91 15.03 2.08 5.07
CA LYS A 91 15.79 0.84 4.97
C LYS A 91 14.84 -0.35 4.99
N PRO A 92 14.77 -1.17 3.93
CA PRO A 92 14.04 -2.42 3.98
C PRO A 92 14.74 -3.40 4.95
N ASN A 93 13.95 -4.08 5.78
CA ASN A 93 14.40 -5.03 6.79
C ASN A 93 13.84 -6.45 6.53
N GLY A 94 13.45 -6.74 5.28
CA GLY A 94 12.89 -8.02 4.88
C GLY A 94 11.45 -8.21 5.32
N TYR A 95 11.04 -9.45 5.56
CA TYR A 95 9.72 -9.82 6.05
C TYR A 95 9.81 -11.04 6.97
N ALA A 96 8.80 -11.21 7.82
CA ALA A 96 8.62 -12.41 8.62
C ALA A 96 7.32 -13.11 8.22
N MET A 97 7.37 -14.44 8.08
CA MET A 97 6.20 -15.26 7.77
C MET A 97 5.44 -15.54 9.06
N ASP A 98 4.11 -15.46 9.01
CA ASP A 98 3.25 -15.98 10.09
C ASP A 98 2.94 -17.48 9.90
N SER A 99 2.11 -18.04 10.78
CA SER A 99 1.72 -19.45 10.75
C SER A 99 0.84 -19.84 9.54
N GLN A 100 0.41 -18.86 8.74
CA GLN A 100 -0.36 -19.07 7.52
C GLN A 100 0.48 -18.81 6.27
N ASP A 101 1.80 -18.74 6.40
CA ASP A 101 2.74 -18.40 5.34
C ASP A 101 2.43 -17.05 4.68
N LEU A 102 1.95 -16.08 5.46
CA LEU A 102 1.74 -14.70 5.01
C LEU A 102 2.84 -13.78 5.54
N PRO A 103 3.47 -12.96 4.67
CA PRO A 103 4.55 -12.07 5.10
C PRO A 103 4.00 -10.85 5.85
N THR A 104 4.74 -10.44 6.87
CA THR A 104 4.70 -9.09 7.44
C THR A 104 5.98 -8.38 7.02
N PHE A 105 5.86 -7.33 6.20
CA PHE A 105 7.01 -6.57 5.73
C PHE A 105 7.55 -5.70 6.85
N ARG A 106 8.87 -5.58 6.91
CA ARG A 106 9.57 -4.80 7.91
C ARG A 106 10.48 -3.80 7.24
N TYR A 107 10.44 -2.56 7.71
CA TYR A 107 11.36 -1.52 7.26
C TYR A 107 11.59 -0.49 8.35
N ARG A 108 12.59 0.36 8.15
CA ARG A 108 12.79 1.58 8.94
C ARG A 108 12.53 2.80 8.08
N ILE A 109 11.91 3.83 8.65
CA ILE A 109 11.72 5.13 8.02
C ILE A 109 11.67 6.22 9.09
N TYR A 110 12.33 7.35 8.86
CA TYR A 110 12.49 8.45 9.83
C TYR A 110 12.99 8.00 11.21
N GLY A 111 13.85 6.98 11.25
CA GLY A 111 14.36 6.37 12.49
C GLY A 111 13.43 5.32 13.13
N GLN A 112 12.16 5.27 12.72
CA GLN A 112 11.13 4.40 13.28
C GLN A 112 11.15 3.02 12.66
N GLN A 113 10.72 2.01 13.42
CA GLN A 113 10.52 0.65 12.91
C GLN A 113 9.06 0.48 12.50
N VAL A 114 8.84 -0.10 11.32
CA VAL A 114 7.51 -0.33 10.76
C VAL A 114 7.33 -1.81 10.46
N GLU A 115 6.20 -2.34 10.89
CA GLU A 115 5.67 -3.64 10.47
C GLU A 115 4.39 -3.41 9.67
N ASP A 116 4.32 -3.98 8.46
CA ASP A 116 3.22 -3.80 7.52
C ASP A 116 2.69 -5.18 7.11
N ALA A 117 1.54 -5.55 7.68
CA ALA A 117 0.89 -6.84 7.48
C ALA A 117 -0.33 -6.66 6.59
N ILE A 118 -0.36 -7.37 5.46
CA ILE A 118 -1.49 -7.40 4.52
C ILE A 118 -2.06 -8.82 4.55
N ARG A 119 -3.34 -8.96 4.91
CA ARG A 119 -4.01 -10.25 5.12
C ARG A 119 -5.30 -10.31 4.33
N PRO A 120 -5.62 -11.43 3.66
CA PRO A 120 -6.87 -11.56 2.92
C PRO A 120 -8.06 -11.51 3.89
N LEU A 121 -9.14 -10.84 3.47
CA LEU A 121 -10.39 -10.89 4.22
C LEU A 121 -11.01 -12.28 4.14
N ALA A 122 -11.66 -12.75 5.21
CA ALA A 122 -12.19 -14.12 5.30
C ALA A 122 -13.19 -14.48 4.18
N ASN A 123 -13.96 -13.50 3.70
CA ASN A 123 -14.89 -13.65 2.58
C ASN A 123 -14.20 -13.59 1.20
N GLY A 124 -12.87 -13.51 1.16
CA GLY A 124 -12.10 -13.23 -0.05
C GLY A 124 -12.30 -11.83 -0.60
N GLY A 125 -13.05 -10.94 0.05
CA GLY A 125 -13.52 -9.64 -0.45
C GLY A 125 -12.46 -8.54 -0.56
N GLY A 126 -11.21 -8.86 -0.30
CA GLY A 126 -10.08 -7.94 -0.41
C GLY A 126 -9.03 -8.22 0.66
N PHE A 127 -8.45 -7.16 1.22
CA PHE A 127 -7.37 -7.26 2.21
C PHE A 127 -7.61 -6.38 3.43
N SER A 128 -7.29 -6.88 4.62
CA SER A 128 -7.01 -6.05 5.79
C SER A 128 -5.51 -5.72 5.82
N ARG A 129 -5.16 -4.44 5.89
CA ARG A 129 -3.79 -3.96 6.06
C ARG A 129 -3.63 -3.36 7.46
N THR A 130 -2.63 -3.85 8.18
CA THR A 130 -2.26 -3.40 9.51
C THR A 130 -0.85 -2.83 9.47
N VAL A 131 -0.71 -1.54 9.75
CA VAL A 131 0.56 -0.83 9.82
C VAL A 131 0.85 -0.49 11.28
N ASN A 132 1.91 -1.07 11.82
CA ASN A 132 2.38 -0.82 13.17
C ASN A 132 3.71 -0.06 13.13
N VAL A 133 3.77 1.08 13.82
CA VAL A 133 4.98 1.91 13.91
C VAL A 133 5.44 1.96 15.36
N THR A 134 6.68 1.55 15.61
CA THR A 134 7.28 1.54 16.95
C THR A 134 8.26 2.69 17.12
N GLY A 135 8.10 3.45 18.22
CA GLY A 135 8.93 4.57 18.64
C GLY A 135 8.14 5.87 18.79
N ASP A 136 8.83 7.02 18.82
CA ASP A 136 8.20 8.35 18.82
C ASP A 136 7.57 8.69 17.45
N VAL A 137 6.24 8.75 17.39
CA VAL A 137 5.47 8.84 16.13
C VAL A 137 5.04 10.26 15.76
N ASP A 138 5.66 11.29 16.35
CA ASP A 138 5.24 12.67 16.10
C ASP A 138 5.44 13.14 14.64
N GLY A 139 4.38 13.72 14.08
CA GLY A 139 4.32 14.25 12.71
C GLY A 139 4.32 13.20 11.60
N LEU A 140 4.19 11.89 11.91
CA LEU A 140 4.08 10.85 10.90
C LEU A 140 2.64 10.64 10.44
N TYR A 141 2.48 10.43 9.13
CA TYR A 141 1.21 10.16 8.48
C TYR A 141 1.33 8.92 7.62
N LEU A 142 0.27 8.12 7.57
CA LEU A 142 0.08 7.05 6.60
C LEU A 142 -0.81 7.58 5.47
N ARG A 143 -0.37 7.42 4.22
CA ARG A 143 -1.24 7.66 3.06
C ARG A 143 -2.00 6.38 2.74
N LEU A 144 -3.30 6.44 2.98
CA LEU A 144 -4.23 5.33 2.86
C LEU A 144 -4.66 5.11 1.41
N ALA A 145 -4.86 6.19 0.66
CA ALA A 145 -5.22 6.17 -0.75
C ALA A 145 -4.79 7.46 -1.47
N VAL A 146 -4.59 7.36 -2.78
CA VAL A 146 -4.47 8.50 -3.70
C VAL A 146 -5.33 8.20 -4.93
N SER A 147 -6.10 9.18 -5.39
CA SER A 147 -7.02 9.02 -6.52
C SER A 147 -7.50 10.39 -7.02
N PRO A 148 -7.88 10.55 -8.31
CA PRO A 148 -8.54 11.76 -8.78
C PRO A 148 -9.75 12.18 -7.95
N THR A 149 -10.46 11.21 -7.37
CA THR A 149 -11.60 11.44 -6.47
C THR A 149 -11.61 10.45 -5.32
N ILE A 150 -11.88 10.95 -4.12
CA ILE A 150 -12.07 10.21 -2.88
C ILE A 150 -13.32 10.78 -2.21
N THR A 151 -14.34 9.94 -1.98
CA THR A 151 -15.60 10.35 -1.36
C THR A 151 -15.76 9.69 0.00
N ASP A 152 -15.90 10.49 1.05
CA ASP A 152 -16.28 10.02 2.38
C ASP A 152 -17.76 9.59 2.38
N GLN A 153 -18.02 8.32 2.66
CA GLN A 153 -19.36 7.72 2.73
C GLN A 153 -19.87 7.67 4.18
N GLY A 154 -19.13 8.24 5.13
CA GLY A 154 -19.40 8.22 6.56
C GLY A 154 -18.93 6.93 7.24
N LYS A 155 -18.89 6.96 8.58
CA LYS A 155 -18.52 5.81 9.43
C LYS A 155 -17.15 5.19 9.07
N GLY A 156 -16.21 6.00 8.59
CA GLY A 156 -14.86 5.57 8.21
C GLY A 156 -14.78 4.80 6.90
N VAL A 157 -15.83 4.85 6.07
CA VAL A 157 -15.86 4.28 4.71
C VAL A 157 -15.51 5.36 3.70
N PHE A 158 -14.58 5.06 2.79
CA PHE A 158 -14.22 5.94 1.68
C PHE A 158 -14.35 5.18 0.37
N LEU A 159 -15.02 5.80 -0.60
CA LEU A 159 -15.07 5.35 -1.98
C LEU A 159 -13.90 5.95 -2.74
N ILE A 160 -13.09 5.12 -3.39
CA ILE A 160 -11.88 5.56 -4.08
C ILE A 160 -12.06 5.44 -5.61
N GLY A 161 -11.78 6.53 -6.31
CA GLY A 161 -11.88 6.61 -7.76
C GLY A 161 -13.32 6.57 -8.25
N ASP A 162 -13.52 6.18 -9.51
CA ASP A 162 -14.84 6.01 -10.11
C ASP A 162 -15.45 4.66 -9.70
N ASN A 163 -15.80 4.53 -8.43
CA ASN A 163 -16.28 3.28 -7.81
C ASN A 163 -15.31 2.09 -7.94
N ALA A 164 -14.00 2.35 -7.95
CA ALA A 164 -13.01 1.31 -8.20
C ALA A 164 -12.86 0.35 -7.01
N TRP A 165 -12.90 0.87 -5.78
CA TRP A 165 -12.79 0.09 -4.53
C TRP A 165 -13.18 0.93 -3.31
N PHE A 166 -13.41 0.24 -2.18
CA PHE A 166 -13.71 0.87 -0.89
C PHE A 166 -12.56 0.71 0.09
N LEU A 167 -12.31 1.76 0.87
CA LEU A 167 -11.46 1.72 2.05
C LEU A 167 -12.34 1.83 3.30
N GLN A 168 -12.22 0.87 4.22
CA GLN A 168 -12.93 0.90 5.50
C GLN A 168 -11.91 0.99 6.63
N LEU A 169 -11.94 2.06 7.40
CA LEU A 169 -11.13 2.19 8.61
C LEU A 169 -11.65 1.28 9.71
N GLU A 170 -10.72 0.61 10.41
CA GLU A 170 -11.03 -0.28 11.54
C GLU A 170 -10.39 0.19 12.84
N GLU A 171 -9.15 0.69 12.78
CA GLU A 171 -8.40 1.21 13.93
C GLU A 171 -7.50 2.37 13.48
N THR A 172 -7.57 3.51 14.16
CA THR A 172 -6.69 4.67 13.91
C THR A 172 -6.19 5.31 15.21
N GLY A 173 -6.49 4.72 16.37
CA GLY A 173 -6.24 5.30 17.67
C GLY A 173 -6.89 6.67 17.81
N LYS A 174 -6.07 7.70 18.08
CA LYS A 174 -6.51 9.11 18.15
C LYS A 174 -6.33 9.84 16.82
N GLY A 175 -5.74 9.19 15.81
CA GLY A 175 -5.51 9.75 14.49
C GLY A 175 -6.84 9.96 13.78
N LYS A 176 -7.11 11.21 13.40
CA LYS A 176 -8.30 11.55 12.60
C LYS A 176 -7.93 11.51 11.11
N PRO A 177 -8.56 10.62 10.32
CA PRO A 177 -8.35 10.61 8.88
C PRO A 177 -8.88 11.90 8.25
N PHE A 178 -8.27 12.34 7.15
CA PHE A 178 -8.72 13.49 6.38
C PHE A 178 -8.35 13.34 4.91
N VAL A 179 -9.17 13.93 4.04
CA VAL A 179 -8.90 14.04 2.61
C VAL A 179 -8.37 15.43 2.32
N ARG A 180 -7.34 15.52 1.46
CA ARG A 180 -6.82 16.79 0.94
C ARG A 180 -6.56 16.68 -0.56
N ASP A 181 -6.45 17.83 -1.22
CA ASP A 181 -5.92 17.88 -2.57
C ASP A 181 -4.40 17.72 -2.56
N GLY A 182 -3.89 16.87 -3.45
CA GLY A 182 -2.46 16.61 -3.66
C GLY A 182 -2.06 16.76 -5.13
N GLN A 183 -0.79 16.50 -5.44
CA GLN A 183 -0.26 16.70 -6.80
C GLN A 183 -0.79 15.66 -7.81
N ALA A 184 -1.12 14.45 -7.34
CA ALA A 184 -1.58 13.33 -8.16
C ALA A 184 -3.09 13.07 -8.02
N GLY A 185 -3.84 14.05 -7.52
CA GLY A 185 -5.24 13.91 -7.14
C GLY A 185 -5.43 14.06 -5.62
N GLN A 186 -6.59 13.64 -5.13
CA GLN A 186 -6.90 13.65 -3.71
C GLN A 186 -6.10 12.57 -2.96
N GLU A 187 -5.71 12.89 -1.74
CA GLU A 187 -5.01 11.99 -0.83
C GLU A 187 -5.85 11.78 0.42
N LEU A 188 -6.08 10.52 0.80
CA LEU A 188 -6.63 10.15 2.09
C LEU A 188 -5.47 9.84 3.04
N LEU A 189 -5.31 10.65 4.08
CA LEU A 189 -4.24 10.56 5.05
C LEU A 189 -4.78 10.30 6.45
N VAL A 190 -3.97 9.67 7.29
CA VAL A 190 -4.24 9.55 8.72
C VAL A 190 -2.96 9.77 9.54
N PRO A 191 -2.98 10.58 10.60
CA PRO A 191 -1.87 10.70 11.53
C PRO A 191 -1.61 9.36 12.23
N ILE A 192 -0.34 8.94 12.28
CA ILE A 192 0.07 7.72 12.97
C ILE A 192 0.23 8.04 14.44
N THR A 193 -0.78 7.72 15.25
CA THR A 193 -0.72 7.87 16.72
C THR A 193 -0.61 6.53 17.45
N SER A 194 -0.90 5.44 16.74
CA SER A 194 -0.87 4.05 17.18
C SER A 194 -0.79 3.15 15.94
N MET A 195 -0.93 1.84 16.13
CA MET A 195 -1.25 0.91 15.04
C MET A 195 -2.49 1.41 14.27
N ILE A 196 -2.42 1.33 12.93
CA ILE A 196 -3.51 1.64 12.02
C ILE A 196 -3.92 0.36 11.32
N ARG A 197 -5.22 0.08 11.28
CA ARG A 197 -5.79 -1.04 10.54
C ARG A 197 -6.97 -0.58 9.71
N TYR A 198 -7.00 -1.06 8.47
CA TYR A 198 -8.07 -0.76 7.52
C TYR A 198 -8.23 -1.89 6.51
N SER A 199 -9.44 -2.00 5.97
CA SER A 199 -9.78 -2.91 4.88
C SER A 199 -9.76 -2.20 3.53
N ILE A 200 -9.27 -2.91 2.52
CA ILE A 200 -9.30 -2.59 1.09
C ILE A 200 -10.26 -3.60 0.47
N ILE A 201 -11.41 -3.14 -0.03
CA ILE A 201 -12.52 -4.00 -0.47
C ILE A 201 -12.77 -3.76 -1.96
N PHE A 202 -12.77 -4.83 -2.76
CA PHE A 202 -12.88 -4.80 -4.23
C PHE A 202 -13.33 -6.15 -4.81
#